data_AF-A0A7X8EMS5-F1
#
_entry.id   AF-A0A7X8EMS5-F1
#
_cell.length_a   1.000
_cell.length_b   1.000
_cell.length_c   1.000
_cell.angle_alpha   90.00
_cell.angle_beta   90.00
_cell.angle_gamma   90.00
#
_symmetry.space_group_name_H-M   'P 1'
#
loop_
_entity.id
_entity.type
_entity.pdbx_description
1 polymer ?
#
loop_
_entity_poly.entity_id
_entity_poly.type
_entity_poly.pdbx_seq_one_letter_code
_entity_poly.pdbx_strand_id
1 'polypeptide(L)'
;MRELYRRYGALALLFTAVTFFLAAREEVIRLRPVDMAEEYRSAFSPAEAFGATGAARSLIRSWKQFSPIPAFIDSHTEGRLATVEGKEWEEVFEGVLMPAEASPLQSRNSAAKKQASYYFLPDESPVEGPIREMKNANQTFRYLKFSGPSGPRFIGMTLPGPKDALYFGAPNGLFVPSGALPQFPLFLRRGSISSSRQGRRPPQAPLFTRSGAHGFFPT
;
A
#
# COMPACT_ATOMS: atom_id res chain seq x y z
N MET A 1 -35.57 32.09 -2.48
CA MET A 1 -35.54 30.83 -1.70
C MET A 1 -34.93 29.64 -2.45
N ARG A 2 -35.41 29.28 -3.66
CA ARG A 2 -34.91 28.12 -4.44
C ARG A 2 -33.39 28.13 -4.74
N GLU A 3 -32.83 29.31 -5.03
CA GLU A 3 -31.39 29.48 -5.29
C GLU A 3 -30.52 29.25 -4.04
N LEU A 4 -31.02 29.60 -2.85
CA LEU A 4 -30.35 29.39 -1.57
C LEU A 4 -30.26 27.90 -1.24
N TYR A 5 -31.35 27.15 -1.37
CA TYR A 5 -31.35 25.69 -1.16
C TYR A 5 -30.41 24.95 -2.11
N ARG A 6 -30.29 25.40 -3.36
CA ARG A 6 -29.34 24.81 -4.32
C ARG A 6 -27.89 25.05 -3.94
N ARG A 7 -27.55 26.24 -3.42
CA ARG A 7 -26.19 26.57 -2.94
C ARG A 7 -25.85 25.79 -1.67
N TYR A 8 -26.77 25.69 -0.72
CA TYR A 8 -26.58 24.86 0.48
C TYR A 8 -26.47 23.38 0.15
N GLY A 9 -27.28 22.87 -0.78
CA GLY A 9 -27.17 21.48 -1.24
C GLY A 9 -25.83 21.19 -1.92
N ALA A 10 -25.34 22.10 -2.78
CA ALA A 10 -24.03 21.97 -3.39
C ALA A 10 -22.88 22.02 -2.37
N LEU A 11 -22.99 22.90 -1.37
CA LEU A 11 -21.99 23.05 -0.32
C LEU A 11 -21.99 21.85 0.64
N ALA A 12 -23.16 21.30 0.96
CA ALA A 12 -23.31 20.07 1.72
C ALA A 12 -22.67 18.90 0.96
N LEU A 13 -22.99 18.71 -0.33
CA LEU A 13 -22.37 17.66 -1.16
C LEU A 13 -20.84 17.80 -1.25
N LEU A 14 -20.33 19.03 -1.37
CA LEU A 14 -18.90 19.28 -1.37
C LEU A 14 -18.28 18.92 -0.01
N PHE A 15 -18.95 19.28 1.09
CA PHE A 15 -18.49 18.92 2.43
C PHE A 15 -18.48 17.39 2.60
N THR A 16 -19.52 16.68 2.18
CA THR A 16 -19.56 15.21 2.25
C THR A 16 -18.42 14.60 1.43
N ALA A 17 -18.20 15.07 0.20
CA ALA A 17 -17.11 14.60 -0.65
C ALA A 17 -15.73 14.82 -0.01
N VAL A 18 -15.51 15.98 0.59
CA VAL A 18 -14.27 16.31 1.32
C VAL A 18 -14.10 15.42 2.56
N THR A 19 -15.18 15.16 3.31
CA THR A 19 -15.11 14.27 4.48
C THR A 19 -14.83 12.82 4.09
N PHE A 20 -15.42 12.31 3.00
CA PHE A 20 -15.11 10.97 2.49
C PHE A 20 -13.67 10.87 1.97
N PHE A 21 -13.14 11.96 1.40
CA PHE A 21 -11.76 12.00 0.93
C PHE A 21 -10.72 12.07 2.06
N LEU A 22 -11.06 12.77 3.16
CA LEU A 22 -10.20 12.93 4.33
C LEU A 22 -10.37 11.82 5.38
N ALA A 23 -11.39 10.96 5.24
CA ALA A 23 -11.53 9.80 6.09
C ALA A 23 -10.34 8.86 5.86
N ALA A 24 -9.43 8.78 6.83
CA ALA A 24 -8.30 7.87 6.80
C ALA A 24 -8.81 6.43 6.69
N ARG A 25 -8.19 5.62 5.83
CA ARG A 25 -8.53 4.20 5.76
C ARG A 25 -8.15 3.52 7.07
N GLU A 26 -9.11 2.81 7.67
CA GLU A 26 -8.97 2.25 9.02
C GLU A 26 -8.18 0.93 9.05
N GLU A 27 -7.97 0.28 7.91
CA GLU A 27 -7.40 -1.06 7.87
C GLU A 27 -6.46 -1.27 6.68
N VAL A 28 -5.32 -1.88 6.94
CA VAL A 28 -4.32 -2.26 5.94
C VAL A 28 -3.85 -3.67 6.28
N ILE A 29 -3.55 -4.47 5.27
CA ILE A 29 -2.99 -5.81 5.48
C ILE A 29 -1.48 -5.70 5.42
N ARG A 30 -0.80 -6.42 6.30
CA ARG A 30 0.65 -6.58 6.24
C ARG A 30 0.99 -8.04 6.00
N LEU A 31 1.74 -8.27 4.92
CA LEU A 31 2.37 -9.53 4.57
C LEU A 31 3.86 -9.49 4.92
N ARG A 32 4.36 -10.55 5.56
CA ARG A 32 5.77 -10.71 5.92
C ARG A 32 6.29 -12.09 5.50
N PRO A 33 7.53 -12.17 4.98
CA PRO A 33 8.14 -13.46 4.70
C PRO A 33 8.31 -14.24 6.01
N VAL A 34 8.05 -15.55 5.95
CA VAL A 34 8.27 -16.47 7.08
C VAL A 34 9.10 -17.64 6.57
N ASP A 35 10.34 -17.74 7.05
CA ASP A 35 11.18 -18.90 6.80
C ASP A 35 10.91 -19.96 7.88
N MET A 36 9.97 -20.87 7.58
CA MET A 36 9.65 -21.98 8.49
C MET A 36 10.83 -22.93 8.72
N ALA A 37 11.80 -23.00 7.80
CA ALA A 37 12.99 -23.83 7.99
C ALA A 37 13.96 -23.17 8.96
N GLU A 38 14.14 -21.85 8.88
CA GLU A 38 14.91 -21.09 9.87
C GLU A 38 14.25 -21.12 11.24
N GLU A 39 12.93 -20.90 11.34
CA GLU A 39 12.16 -20.98 12.59
C GLU A 39 12.22 -22.38 13.22
N TYR A 40 12.20 -23.43 12.40
CA TYR A 40 12.43 -24.80 12.87
C TYR A 40 13.85 -24.96 13.41
N ARG A 41 14.87 -24.52 12.66
CA ARG A 41 16.28 -24.62 13.10
C ARG A 41 16.53 -23.84 14.38
N SER A 42 15.95 -22.65 14.55
CA SER A 42 16.11 -21.83 15.75
C SER A 42 15.39 -22.43 16.96
N ALA A 43 14.23 -23.07 16.75
CA ALA A 43 13.48 -23.72 17.82
C ALA A 43 14.19 -24.97 18.38
N PHE A 44 15.02 -25.63 17.56
CA PHE A 44 15.71 -26.87 17.90
C PHE A 44 17.25 -26.74 17.90
N SER A 45 17.81 -25.54 17.74
CA SER A 45 19.25 -25.35 17.81
C SER A 45 19.73 -25.52 19.27
N PRO A 46 20.93 -26.10 19.47
CA PRO A 46 21.55 -26.10 20.78
C PRO A 46 21.77 -24.65 21.21
N ALA A 47 21.32 -24.27 22.41
CA ALA A 47 21.67 -22.97 22.97
C ALA A 47 23.21 -22.86 23.05
N GLU A 48 23.78 -21.78 22.51
CA GLU A 48 25.22 -21.50 22.61
C GLU A 48 25.64 -21.50 24.09
N ALA A 49 26.30 -22.56 24.52
CA ALA A 49 26.88 -22.64 25.85
C ALA A 49 28.21 -21.85 25.87
N PHE A 50 28.14 -20.57 26.23
CA PHE A 50 29.33 -19.78 26.54
C PHE A 50 29.92 -20.23 27.89
N GLY A 51 31.18 -20.67 27.89
CA GLY A 51 31.97 -20.93 29.11
C GLY A 51 32.36 -22.40 29.34
N ALA A 52 33.49 -22.60 30.02
CA ALA A 52 34.28 -23.84 30.23
C ALA A 52 33.56 -25.09 30.79
N THR A 53 32.23 -25.07 30.87
CA THR A 53 31.33 -26.21 31.08
C THR A 53 30.87 -26.89 29.78
N GLY A 54 31.33 -26.42 28.61
CA GLY A 54 30.90 -26.90 27.28
C GLY A 54 31.11 -28.39 27.00
N ALA A 55 32.06 -29.05 27.67
CA ALA A 55 32.29 -30.49 27.51
C ALA A 55 31.28 -31.37 28.29
N ALA A 56 30.63 -30.84 29.34
CA ALA A 56 29.68 -31.57 30.16
C ALA A 56 28.20 -31.29 29.82
N ARG A 57 27.93 -30.33 28.91
CA ARG A 57 26.57 -29.92 28.50
C ARG A 57 26.23 -30.20 27.03
N SER A 58 27.09 -30.88 26.27
CA SER A 58 26.79 -31.31 24.90
C SER A 58 25.61 -32.30 24.79
N LEU A 59 25.08 -32.76 25.93
CA LEU A 59 23.93 -33.64 26.04
C LEU A 59 22.60 -32.92 26.31
N ILE A 60 22.59 -31.59 26.52
CA ILE A 60 21.33 -30.85 26.64
C ILE A 60 20.81 -30.59 25.22
N ARG A 61 20.20 -31.64 24.64
CA ARG A 61 19.23 -31.51 23.55
C ARG A 61 18.25 -30.40 23.92
N SER A 62 17.88 -29.58 22.95
CA SER A 62 16.85 -28.54 23.06
C SER A 62 15.74 -28.90 24.05
N TRP A 63 15.32 -27.97 24.90
CA TRP A 63 14.23 -28.19 25.87
C TRP A 63 12.88 -28.54 25.20
N LYS A 64 12.75 -28.31 23.88
CA LYS A 64 11.65 -28.80 23.06
C LYS A 64 11.98 -30.18 22.49
N GLN A 65 11.07 -31.13 22.71
CA GLN A 65 11.11 -32.44 22.08
C GLN A 65 11.10 -32.28 20.55
N PHE A 66 12.05 -32.92 19.87
CA PHE A 66 12.13 -32.92 18.40
C PHE A 66 10.79 -33.35 17.81
N SER A 67 10.25 -32.54 16.90
CA SER A 67 8.97 -32.78 16.23
C SER A 67 9.21 -32.85 14.73
N PRO A 68 8.55 -33.76 13.98
CA PRO A 68 8.56 -33.70 12.52
C PRO A 68 8.12 -32.34 11.99
N ILE A 69 8.67 -31.91 10.84
CA ILE A 69 8.37 -30.60 10.23
C ILE A 69 6.86 -30.33 10.09
N PRO A 70 6.02 -31.27 9.63
CA PRO A 70 4.57 -31.04 9.56
C PRO A 70 3.96 -30.75 10.93
N ALA A 71 4.31 -31.53 11.95
CA ALA A 71 3.81 -31.33 13.32
C ALA A 71 4.36 -30.04 13.97
N PHE A 72 5.56 -29.61 13.60
CA PHE A 72 6.07 -28.28 13.98
C PHE A 72 5.25 -27.17 13.33
N ILE A 73 4.96 -27.27 12.03
CA ILE A 73 4.15 -26.26 11.33
C ILE A 73 2.75 -26.19 11.95
N ASP A 74 2.12 -27.33 12.20
CA ASP A 74 0.77 -27.37 12.78
C ASP A 74 0.74 -26.76 14.19
N SER A 75 1.73 -27.07 15.03
CA SER A 75 1.84 -26.48 16.37
C SER A 75 2.25 -25.00 16.35
N HIS A 76 3.16 -24.60 15.46
CA HIS A 76 3.63 -23.22 15.33
C HIS A 76 2.55 -22.29 14.75
N THR A 77 1.70 -22.82 13.87
CA THR A 77 0.63 -22.04 13.26
C THR A 77 -0.64 -22.00 14.11
N GLU A 78 -0.73 -22.80 15.17
CA GLU A 78 -1.90 -22.92 16.06
C GLU A 78 -3.22 -23.16 15.29
N GLY A 79 -3.16 -23.90 14.17
CA GLY A 79 -4.31 -24.13 13.30
C GLY A 79 -4.77 -22.92 12.47
N ARG A 80 -3.98 -21.84 12.43
CA ARG A 80 -4.24 -20.63 11.62
C ARG A 80 -3.48 -20.65 10.29
N LEU A 81 -3.34 -21.83 9.68
CA LEU A 81 -2.72 -22.00 8.37
C LEU A 81 -3.79 -22.11 7.30
N ALA A 82 -3.77 -21.22 6.32
CA ALA A 82 -4.60 -21.31 5.13
C ALA A 82 -3.74 -21.60 3.89
N THR A 83 -4.19 -22.54 3.06
CA THR A 83 -3.58 -22.81 1.77
C THR A 83 -4.18 -21.86 0.73
N VAL A 84 -3.31 -21.20 -0.02
CA VAL A 84 -3.71 -20.31 -1.12
C VAL A 84 -3.12 -20.81 -2.43
N GLU A 85 -3.88 -20.64 -3.51
CA GLU A 85 -3.57 -21.14 -4.84
C GLU A 85 -3.90 -20.09 -5.90
N GLY A 86 -3.28 -20.20 -7.07
CA GLY A 86 -3.50 -19.30 -8.20
C GLY A 86 -2.28 -18.43 -8.53
N LYS A 87 -2.25 -17.95 -9.77
CA LYS A 87 -1.11 -17.19 -10.33
C LYS A 87 -0.86 -15.87 -9.61
N GLU A 88 -1.92 -15.18 -9.18
CA GLU A 88 -1.79 -13.92 -8.43
C GLU A 88 -1.08 -14.13 -7.08
N TRP A 89 -1.36 -15.25 -6.40
CA TRP A 89 -0.64 -15.61 -5.19
C TRP A 89 0.81 -15.98 -5.47
N GLU A 90 1.11 -16.63 -6.58
CA GLU A 90 2.50 -16.91 -6.98
C GLU A 90 3.32 -15.61 -7.07
N GLU A 91 2.79 -14.60 -7.77
CA GLU A 91 3.43 -13.28 -7.92
C GLU A 91 3.60 -12.57 -6.56
N VAL A 92 2.60 -12.64 -5.66
CA VAL A 92 2.72 -12.09 -4.31
C VAL A 92 3.79 -12.83 -3.51
N PHE A 93 3.84 -14.16 -3.57
CA PHE A 93 4.83 -14.95 -2.84
C PHE A 93 6.24 -14.71 -3.37
N GLU A 94 6.44 -14.63 -4.68
CA GLU A 94 7.72 -14.25 -5.27
C GLU A 94 8.14 -12.85 -4.83
N GLY A 95 7.20 -11.89 -4.83
CA GLY A 95 7.45 -10.53 -4.40
C GLY A 95 7.84 -10.41 -2.94
N VAL A 96 7.11 -11.08 -2.04
CA VAL A 96 7.30 -10.95 -0.58
C VAL A 96 8.54 -11.70 -0.08
N LEU A 97 8.91 -12.80 -0.73
CA LEU A 97 10.06 -13.63 -0.31
C LEU A 97 11.39 -13.14 -0.89
N MET A 98 11.36 -12.32 -1.93
CA MET A 98 12.57 -11.68 -2.44
C MET A 98 13.10 -10.59 -1.49
N PRO A 99 14.43 -10.35 -1.48
CA PRO A 99 14.98 -9.18 -0.81
C PRO A 99 14.27 -7.91 -1.26
N ALA A 100 14.08 -6.98 -0.31
CA ALA A 100 13.43 -5.69 -0.50
C ALA A 100 13.85 -4.94 -1.78
N GLU A 101 15.13 -5.01 -2.13
CA GLU A 101 15.78 -4.30 -3.24
C GLU A 101 15.51 -4.94 -4.61
N ALA A 102 15.20 -6.25 -4.65
CA ALA A 102 14.97 -7.01 -5.88
C ALA A 102 13.48 -7.35 -6.09
N SER A 103 12.65 -7.14 -5.08
CA SER A 103 11.22 -7.46 -5.12
C SER A 103 10.48 -6.62 -6.17
N PRO A 104 9.60 -7.19 -7.01
CA PRO A 104 8.69 -6.42 -7.86
C PRO A 104 7.69 -5.56 -7.08
N LEU A 105 7.54 -5.77 -5.77
CA LEU A 105 6.59 -5.07 -4.90
C LEU A 105 7.22 -3.89 -4.13
N GLN A 106 8.28 -3.26 -4.66
CA GLN A 106 9.01 -2.20 -3.94
C GLN A 106 8.11 -1.05 -3.47
N SER A 107 7.12 -0.67 -4.28
CA SER A 107 6.16 0.40 -3.96
C SER A 107 5.29 0.10 -2.73
N ARG A 108 5.18 -1.18 -2.35
CA ARG A 108 4.39 -1.67 -1.22
C ARG A 108 5.24 -2.01 0.00
N ASN A 109 6.56 -1.98 -0.15
CA ASN A 109 7.49 -2.33 0.91
C ASN A 109 7.48 -1.25 2.01
N SER A 110 7.59 -1.72 3.24
CA SER A 110 7.81 -0.88 4.40
C SER A 110 9.13 -0.11 4.27
N ALA A 111 9.15 1.14 4.74
CA ALA A 111 10.39 1.87 4.94
C ALA A 111 11.23 1.30 6.11
N ALA A 112 10.68 0.37 6.89
CA ALA A 112 11.33 -0.23 8.04
C ALA A 112 12.41 -1.24 7.63
N LYS A 113 13.67 -0.92 7.91
CA LYS A 113 14.84 -1.73 7.48
C LYS A 113 15.00 -3.09 8.16
N LYS A 114 14.27 -3.36 9.26
CA LYS A 114 14.51 -4.57 10.07
C LYS A 114 13.93 -5.84 9.47
N GLN A 115 12.77 -5.76 8.82
CA GLN A 115 12.10 -6.91 8.20
C GLN A 115 11.30 -6.44 6.99
N ALA A 116 11.55 -7.02 5.82
CA ALA A 116 10.76 -6.76 4.63
C ALA A 116 9.28 -7.05 4.92
N SER A 117 8.44 -6.02 4.81
CA SER A 117 7.01 -6.11 5.08
C SER A 117 6.27 -5.40 3.95
N TYR A 118 5.24 -6.03 3.42
CA TYR A 118 4.51 -5.54 2.26
C TYR A 118 3.07 -5.25 2.65
N TYR A 119 2.55 -4.12 2.21
CA TYR A 119 1.23 -3.66 2.57
C TYR A 119 0.25 -3.71 1.41
N PHE A 120 -0.98 -4.13 1.70
CA PHE A 120 -2.07 -4.32 0.74
C PHE A 120 -3.35 -3.71 1.30
N LEU A 121 -4.31 -3.38 0.42
CA LEU A 121 -5.64 -2.95 0.82
C LEU A 121 -6.60 -4.15 0.97
N PRO A 122 -7.59 -4.09 1.89
CA PRO A 122 -8.57 -5.16 2.14
C PRO A 122 -9.35 -5.66 0.92
N ASP A 123 -9.56 -4.78 -0.04
CA ASP A 123 -10.34 -4.98 -1.27
C ASP A 123 -9.47 -5.40 -2.47
N GLU A 124 -8.16 -5.52 -2.31
CA GLU A 124 -7.27 -5.93 -3.40
C GLU A 124 -7.25 -7.45 -3.61
N SER A 125 -7.37 -7.86 -4.87
CA SER A 125 -7.04 -9.23 -5.27
C SER A 125 -5.53 -9.46 -5.14
N PRO A 126 -5.07 -10.63 -4.65
CA PRO A 126 -5.85 -11.81 -4.27
C PRO A 126 -6.22 -11.90 -2.78
N VAL A 127 -6.04 -10.82 -2.00
CA VAL A 127 -6.06 -10.83 -0.53
C VAL A 127 -7.46 -10.74 0.07
N GLU A 128 -8.44 -10.24 -0.68
CA GLU A 128 -9.84 -10.06 -0.23
C GLU A 128 -10.43 -11.35 0.38
N GLY A 129 -10.26 -12.49 -0.28
CA GLY A 129 -10.81 -13.78 0.15
C GLY A 129 -10.31 -14.19 1.55
N PRO A 130 -9.00 -14.36 1.74
CA PRO A 130 -8.44 -14.72 3.04
C PRO A 130 -8.76 -13.73 4.17
N ILE A 131 -8.91 -12.44 3.87
CA ILE A 131 -9.29 -11.43 4.88
C ILE A 131 -10.73 -11.61 5.31
N ARG A 132 -11.64 -11.83 4.37
CA ARG A 132 -13.05 -12.08 4.69
C ARG A 132 -13.17 -13.28 5.64
N GLU A 133 -12.41 -14.33 5.40
CA GLU A 133 -12.35 -15.49 6.30
C GLU A 133 -11.75 -15.16 7.66
N MET A 134 -10.66 -14.39 7.72
CA MET A 134 -10.06 -13.96 8.99
C MET A 134 -11.03 -13.13 9.82
N LYS A 135 -11.73 -12.18 9.21
CA LYS A 135 -12.74 -11.34 9.88
C LYS A 135 -13.90 -12.17 10.40
N ASN A 136 -14.41 -13.10 9.60
CA ASN A 136 -15.48 -14.01 10.02
C ASN A 136 -15.05 -14.91 11.19
N ALA A 137 -13.78 -15.28 11.26
CA ALA A 137 -13.20 -16.06 12.34
C ALA A 137 -12.70 -15.21 13.52
N ASN A 138 -12.89 -13.88 13.50
CA ASN A 138 -12.36 -12.93 14.47
C ASN A 138 -10.83 -13.08 14.69
N GLN A 139 -10.08 -13.32 13.61
CA GLN A 139 -8.63 -13.50 13.61
C GLN A 139 -7.94 -12.24 13.10
N THR A 140 -6.92 -11.77 13.82
CA THR A 140 -6.07 -10.65 13.41
C THR A 140 -4.78 -11.09 12.71
N PHE A 141 -4.50 -12.40 12.75
CA PHE A 141 -3.29 -13.00 12.19
C PHE A 141 -3.57 -14.39 11.61
N ARG A 142 -2.91 -14.70 10.49
CA ARG A 142 -2.98 -16.00 9.81
C ARG A 142 -1.69 -16.27 9.03
N TYR A 143 -1.31 -17.54 8.93
CA TYR A 143 -0.24 -17.99 8.04
C TYR A 143 -0.84 -18.42 6.70
N LEU A 144 -0.19 -18.02 5.61
CA LEU A 144 -0.52 -18.44 4.26
C LEU A 144 0.53 -19.42 3.76
N LYS A 145 0.07 -20.52 3.18
CA LYS A 145 0.89 -21.53 2.52
C LYS A 145 0.59 -21.53 1.04
N PHE A 146 1.63 -21.37 0.23
CA PHE A 146 1.57 -21.57 -1.22
C PHE A 146 2.39 -22.80 -1.60
N SER A 147 1.79 -23.73 -2.34
CA SER A 147 2.45 -24.96 -2.81
C SER A 147 3.00 -24.72 -4.21
N GLY A 148 4.24 -24.23 -4.29
CA GLY A 148 4.91 -23.97 -5.57
C GLY A 148 5.72 -25.18 -6.08
N PRO A 149 6.22 -25.13 -7.33
CA PRO A 149 7.06 -26.19 -7.91
C PRO A 149 8.38 -26.38 -7.17
N SER A 150 8.87 -25.35 -6.49
CA SER A 150 10.08 -25.40 -5.65
C SER A 150 9.83 -25.90 -4.21
N GLY A 151 8.60 -26.28 -3.88
CA GLY A 151 8.19 -26.66 -2.52
C GLY A 151 7.29 -25.63 -1.82
N PRO A 152 6.84 -25.95 -0.59
CA PRO A 152 5.92 -25.10 0.16
C PRO A 152 6.60 -23.81 0.61
N ARG A 153 5.94 -22.68 0.35
CA ARG A 153 6.37 -21.34 0.76
C ARG A 153 5.38 -20.77 1.77
N PHE A 154 5.88 -19.98 2.73
CA PHE A 154 5.08 -19.46 3.84
C PHE A 154 5.21 -17.95 3.99
N ILE A 155 4.08 -17.30 4.25
CA ILE A 155 3.98 -15.87 4.52
C ILE A 155 3.07 -15.67 5.73
N GLY A 156 3.41 -14.72 6.59
CA GLY A 156 2.56 -14.27 7.67
C GLY A 156 1.67 -13.12 7.20
N MET A 157 0.37 -13.22 7.43
CA MET A 157 -0.61 -12.18 7.14
C MET A 157 -1.18 -11.61 8.45
N THR A 158 -1.06 -10.30 8.63
CA THR A 158 -1.56 -9.58 9.80
C THR A 158 -2.51 -8.46 9.38
N LEU A 159 -3.47 -8.14 10.23
CA LEU A 159 -4.35 -6.97 10.14
C LEU A 159 -3.92 -5.93 11.19
N PRO A 160 -2.83 -5.16 10.95
CA PRO A 160 -2.42 -4.10 11.86
C PRO A 160 -3.44 -2.96 11.87
N GLY A 161 -3.68 -2.37 13.05
CA GLY A 161 -4.42 -1.12 13.16
C GLY A 161 -3.64 0.06 12.54
N PRO A 162 -4.29 1.21 12.27
CA PRO A 162 -3.67 2.35 11.58
C PRO A 162 -2.38 2.85 12.23
N LYS A 163 -2.40 2.93 13.57
CA LYS A 163 -1.23 3.39 14.36
C LYS A 163 -0.07 2.41 14.27
N ASP A 164 -0.36 1.10 14.35
CA ASP A 164 0.66 0.06 14.27
C ASP A 164 1.27 0.00 12.88
N ALA A 165 0.43 0.08 11.85
CA ALA A 165 0.89 0.02 10.46
C ALA A 165 1.82 1.20 10.12
N LEU A 166 1.50 2.42 10.57
CA LEU A 166 2.39 3.58 10.47
C LEU A 166 3.70 3.38 11.26
N TYR A 167 3.63 2.84 12.48
CA TYR A 167 4.81 2.52 13.28
C TYR A 167 5.73 1.51 12.59
N PHE A 168 5.14 0.51 11.91
CA PHE A 168 5.87 -0.47 11.11
C PHE A 168 6.23 0.03 9.70
N GLY A 169 6.15 1.34 9.44
CA GLY A 169 6.67 1.98 8.24
C GLY A 169 5.85 1.73 6.98
N ALA A 170 4.53 1.54 7.12
CA ALA A 170 3.63 1.40 5.98
C ALA A 170 3.67 2.64 5.06
N PRO A 171 3.60 2.46 3.72
CA PRO A 171 3.57 3.58 2.77
C PRO A 171 2.41 4.55 3.05
N ASN A 172 2.72 5.85 3.14
CA ASN A 172 1.72 6.88 3.43
C ASN A 172 0.54 6.91 2.44
N GLY A 173 0.80 6.56 1.17
CA GLY A 173 -0.22 6.53 0.11
C GLY A 173 -1.28 5.44 0.25
N LEU A 174 -1.14 4.53 1.23
CA LEU A 174 -2.16 3.49 1.50
C LEU A 174 -3.22 3.94 2.52
N PHE A 175 -2.90 4.87 3.42
CA PHE A 175 -3.85 5.39 4.43
C PHE A 175 -4.64 6.60 3.96
N VAL A 176 -4.04 7.37 3.04
CA VAL A 176 -4.64 8.56 2.44
C VAL A 176 -4.78 8.30 0.95
N PRO A 177 -5.96 8.49 0.34
CA PRO A 177 -6.10 8.41 -1.12
C PRO A 177 -5.39 9.60 -1.79
N SER A 178 -4.06 9.57 -1.86
CA SER A 178 -3.28 10.62 -2.53
C SER A 178 -2.87 10.13 -3.91
N GLY A 179 -3.52 10.62 -4.98
CA GLY A 179 -2.95 10.47 -6.33
C GLY A 179 -3.85 10.49 -7.55
N ALA A 180 -5.07 11.01 -7.51
CA ALA A 180 -5.76 11.45 -8.73
C ALA A 180 -6.65 12.64 -8.38
N LEU A 181 -6.04 13.82 -8.24
CA LEU A 181 -6.76 15.01 -8.67
C LEU A 181 -6.95 14.82 -10.18
N PRO A 182 -8.16 14.62 -10.73
CA PRO A 182 -8.35 15.07 -12.09
C PRO A 182 -8.01 16.56 -12.06
N GLN A 183 -6.94 16.94 -12.77
CA GLN A 183 -6.72 18.32 -13.19
C GLN A 183 -7.85 18.70 -14.15
N PHE A 184 -9.10 18.76 -13.66
CA PHE A 184 -10.20 19.36 -14.36
C PHE A 184 -10.65 20.59 -13.58
N PRO A 185 -10.79 21.73 -14.26
CA PRO A 185 -10.70 23.01 -13.59
C PRO A 185 -12.04 23.32 -12.95
N LEU A 186 -11.98 23.91 -11.77
CA LEU A 186 -13.06 24.71 -11.18
C LEU A 186 -13.31 25.96 -12.06
N PHE A 187 -13.81 25.78 -13.29
CA PHE A 187 -14.47 26.83 -14.03
C PHE A 187 -15.88 26.99 -13.48
N LEU A 188 -15.97 27.58 -12.29
CA LEU A 188 -17.18 28.26 -11.85
C LEU A 188 -17.46 29.38 -12.85
N ARG A 189 -18.33 29.06 -13.82
CA ARG A 189 -19.05 29.96 -14.73
C ARG A 189 -19.48 31.23 -13.98
N ARG A 190 -18.65 32.28 -14.05
CA ARG A 190 -19.02 33.63 -13.65
C ARG A 190 -19.85 34.22 -14.79
N GLY A 191 -21.15 33.94 -14.76
CA GLY A 191 -22.11 34.68 -15.56
C GLY A 191 -22.15 36.13 -15.07
N SER A 192 -21.59 37.04 -15.86
CA SER A 192 -21.93 38.47 -15.81
C SER A 192 -22.74 38.78 -17.06
N ILE A 193 -24.06 38.83 -16.90
CA ILE A 193 -24.98 39.45 -17.84
C ILE A 193 -25.07 40.93 -17.48
N SER A 194 -24.63 41.82 -18.36
CA SER A 194 -25.24 43.10 -18.75
C SER A 194 -24.29 43.76 -19.76
N SER A 195 -24.66 44.57 -20.75
CA SER A 195 -25.92 44.95 -21.39
C SER A 195 -25.49 45.72 -22.64
N SER A 196 -26.27 45.59 -23.71
CA SER A 196 -26.24 46.36 -24.96
C SER A 196 -25.87 47.85 -24.85
N ARG A 197 -25.09 48.37 -25.82
CA ARG A 197 -25.46 49.55 -26.65
C ARG A 197 -24.46 49.82 -27.79
N GLN A 198 -24.86 49.36 -28.98
CA GLN A 198 -24.92 50.10 -30.26
C GLN A 198 -24.29 51.51 -30.30
N GLY A 199 -23.37 51.76 -31.23
CA GLY A 199 -23.01 53.13 -31.62
C GLY A 199 -21.74 53.33 -32.45
N ARG A 200 -21.90 53.32 -33.79
CA ARG A 200 -21.17 54.15 -34.79
C ARG A 200 -19.63 54.05 -34.93
N ARG A 201 -19.18 53.46 -36.04
CA ARG A 201 -18.07 53.97 -36.89
C ARG A 201 -18.58 55.15 -37.75
N PRO A 202 -17.74 55.86 -38.53
CA PRO A 202 -16.34 56.38 -38.42
C PRO A 202 -16.37 57.92 -38.73
N PRO A 203 -15.42 58.66 -39.38
CA PRO A 203 -14.06 58.39 -39.88
C PRO A 203 -12.99 59.49 -39.61
N GLN A 204 -11.72 59.20 -39.93
CA GLN A 204 -10.83 59.95 -40.86
C GLN A 204 -9.34 59.65 -40.60
N ALA A 205 -8.61 59.38 -41.69
CA ALA A 205 -7.14 59.34 -41.80
C ALA A 205 -6.62 60.77 -42.12
N PRO A 206 -5.36 61.02 -42.57
CA PRO A 206 -4.08 60.27 -42.48
C PRO A 206 -2.94 61.18 -41.93
N LEU A 207 -1.69 60.69 -41.85
CA LEU A 207 -0.47 61.32 -42.41
C LEU A 207 0.84 60.70 -41.86
N PHE A 208 1.52 59.98 -42.76
CA PHE A 208 2.94 60.03 -43.14
C PHE A 208 4.11 60.27 -42.16
N THR A 209 5.20 59.55 -42.54
CA THR A 209 6.66 59.73 -42.33
C THR A 209 7.28 58.94 -41.17
N ARG A 210 8.49 58.35 -41.25
CA ARG A 210 9.49 58.12 -42.32
C ARG A 210 10.67 57.33 -41.69
N SER A 211 11.24 56.41 -42.48
CA SER A 211 12.67 56.00 -42.53
C SER A 211 13.33 55.16 -41.41
N GLY A 212 14.12 54.19 -41.87
CA GLY A 212 15.34 53.67 -41.24
C GLY A 212 15.24 52.17 -40.90
N ALA A 213 15.59 51.22 -41.79
CA ALA A 213 16.95 50.78 -42.16
C ALA A 213 17.70 50.20 -40.93
N HIS A 214 18.38 49.06 -40.89
CA HIS A 214 18.90 47.99 -41.75
C HIS A 214 18.86 46.72 -40.85
N GLY A 215 19.00 45.47 -41.26
CA GLY A 215 19.73 44.81 -42.33
C GLY A 215 19.90 43.36 -41.87
N PHE A 216 19.60 42.43 -42.77
CA PHE A 216 19.56 40.98 -42.59
C PHE A 216 20.96 40.37 -42.85
N PHE A 217 21.18 39.17 -42.30
CA PHE A 217 22.31 38.23 -42.46
C PHE A 217 22.82 38.06 -43.91
N PRO A 218 24.06 37.55 -44.12
CA PRO A 218 24.19 36.12 -44.42
C PRO A 218 25.49 35.41 -43.96
N THR A 219 25.33 34.08 -43.81
CA THR A 219 26.23 32.94 -44.12
C THR A 219 27.66 32.91 -43.60
#